data_AF-A4U051-F1
#
_entry.id   AF-A4U051-F1
#
_cell.length_a   1.000
_cell.length_b   1.000
_cell.length_c   1.000
_cell.angle_alpha   90.00
_cell.angle_beta   90.00
_cell.angle_gamma   90.00
#
_symmetry.space_group_name_H-M   'P 1'
#
loop_
_entity.id
_entity.type
_entity.pdbx_description
1 polymer ?
#
loop_
_entity_poly.entity_id
_entity_poly.type
_entity_poly.pdbx_seq_one_letter_code
_entity_poly.pdbx_strand_id
1 'polypeptide(L)'
;MRVLIRALVLLFIALPAQAEDGGFDLGFARPGMEQAHFRDSHQEGGGRVLCSNDPGLPADLDLKPPKGVARVGAVRCGFYAQDQSAHWHPAPLSVAGWPGEMWAVFLPDQTGTQRLVQIKLVLPSGAFDDLARSWDRMFGLPSFRRGQTVHWTSDRNDAAIIGDGGAKVHAYVMDNDLHSSANRRLGQLPAKH
;
A
#
# COMPACT_ATOMS: atom_id res chain seq x y z
N MET A 1 46.82 -5.21 53.49
CA MET A 1 46.67 -5.49 52.04
C MET A 1 45.18 -5.61 51.75
N ARG A 2 44.60 -4.56 51.19
CA ARG A 2 44.36 -4.33 49.75
C ARG A 2 43.19 -5.17 49.22
N VAL A 3 41.98 -4.64 49.35
CA VAL A 3 41.18 -3.93 48.32
C VAL A 3 40.73 -4.86 47.18
N LEU A 4 39.44 -5.17 47.07
CA LEU A 4 38.50 -4.56 46.11
C LEU A 4 37.22 -5.40 45.99
N ILE A 5 36.13 -4.80 46.47
CA ILE A 5 34.74 -5.11 46.18
C ILE A 5 34.53 -4.98 44.67
N ARG A 6 34.00 -6.02 44.01
CA ARG A 6 33.40 -5.91 42.67
C ARG A 6 32.06 -6.62 42.65
N ALA A 7 31.06 -5.94 43.17
CA ALA A 7 29.67 -6.19 42.82
C ALA A 7 29.44 -5.62 41.40
N LEU A 8 29.52 -6.48 40.40
CA LEU A 8 29.15 -6.12 39.03
C LEU A 8 27.62 -6.24 38.92
N VAL A 9 26.93 -5.16 39.27
CA VAL A 9 25.51 -4.99 38.98
C VAL A 9 25.38 -4.88 37.45
N LEU A 10 24.94 -5.97 36.81
CA LEU A 10 24.48 -5.96 35.44
C LEU A 10 23.18 -5.15 35.40
N LEU A 11 23.32 -3.84 35.21
CA LEU A 11 22.24 -2.96 34.78
C LEU A 11 21.83 -3.43 33.38
N PHE A 12 20.87 -4.35 33.31
CA PHE A 12 20.06 -4.51 32.11
C PHE A 12 19.27 -3.21 31.97
N ILE A 13 19.85 -2.27 31.23
CA ILE A 13 19.13 -1.13 30.70
C ILE A 13 18.12 -1.73 29.72
N ALA A 14 16.93 -2.04 30.25
CA ALA A 14 15.74 -2.23 29.46
C ALA A 14 15.44 -0.87 28.83
N LEU A 15 16.12 -0.56 27.71
CA LEU A 15 15.61 0.43 26.79
C LEU A 15 14.20 -0.03 26.45
N PRO A 16 13.16 0.83 26.59
CA PRO A 16 11.93 0.54 25.89
C PRO A 16 12.35 0.37 24.44
N ALA A 17 12.16 -0.83 23.89
CA ALA A 17 12.02 -0.95 22.45
C ALA A 17 10.88 -0.01 22.15
N GLN A 18 11.21 1.20 21.67
CA GLN A 18 10.25 1.97 20.91
C GLN A 18 9.95 1.02 19.77
N ALA A 19 8.82 0.32 19.89
CA ALA A 19 8.17 -0.24 18.75
C ALA A 19 8.03 0.97 17.83
N GLU A 20 8.92 1.07 16.84
CA GLU A 20 8.53 1.73 15.60
C GLU A 20 7.16 1.15 15.30
N ASP A 21 6.13 1.99 15.38
CA ASP A 21 4.81 1.65 14.85
C ASP A 21 5.09 1.00 13.50
N GLY A 22 4.92 -0.32 13.42
CA GLY A 22 5.44 -1.16 12.34
C GLY A 22 4.99 -0.58 11.02
N GLY A 23 5.85 0.25 10.44
CA GLY A 23 5.50 1.08 9.31
C GLY A 23 5.22 0.15 8.16
N PHE A 24 4.01 0.23 7.63
CA PHE A 24 3.62 -0.53 6.46
C PHE A 24 4.60 -0.17 5.32
N ASP A 25 5.43 -1.13 4.87
CA ASP A 25 6.47 -0.89 3.87
C ASP A 25 6.39 -1.89 2.70
N LEU A 26 5.65 -1.55 1.63
CA LEU A 26 5.72 -2.28 0.35
C LEU A 26 6.98 -1.92 -0.45
N GLY A 27 8.11 -1.77 0.23
CA GLY A 27 9.37 -1.27 -0.31
C GLY A 27 9.37 0.24 -0.54
N PHE A 28 8.49 0.74 -1.40
CA PHE A 28 8.45 2.16 -1.78
C PHE A 28 7.11 2.85 -1.50
N ALA A 29 6.04 2.09 -1.26
CA ALA A 29 4.70 2.61 -1.09
C ALA A 29 4.22 2.41 0.33
N ARG A 30 3.84 3.52 0.99
CA ARG A 30 3.38 3.53 2.38
C ARG A 30 2.04 4.25 2.49
N PRO A 31 1.02 3.68 3.16
CA PRO A 31 -0.16 4.39 3.64
C PRO A 31 0.19 5.78 4.16
N GLY A 32 -0.54 6.80 3.71
CA GLY A 32 -0.28 8.21 4.04
C GLY A 32 0.85 8.89 3.26
N MET A 33 1.59 8.18 2.38
CA MET A 33 2.60 8.80 1.52
C MET A 33 1.97 9.84 0.58
N GLU A 34 2.70 10.94 0.33
CA GLU A 34 2.28 11.94 -0.65
C GLU A 34 2.33 11.40 -2.07
N GLN A 35 1.36 11.81 -2.89
CA GLN A 35 1.32 11.42 -4.30
C GLN A 35 2.61 11.78 -5.05
N ALA A 36 3.22 12.93 -4.76
CA ALA A 36 4.48 13.34 -5.39
C ALA A 36 5.62 12.36 -5.09
N HIS A 37 5.83 12.02 -3.82
CA HIS A 37 6.85 11.03 -3.42
C HIS A 37 6.59 9.65 -4.01
N PHE A 38 5.33 9.23 -4.10
CA PHE A 38 4.97 7.96 -4.72
C PHE A 38 5.30 7.96 -6.22
N ARG A 39 5.08 9.07 -6.93
CA ARG A 39 5.41 9.20 -8.36
C ARG A 39 6.91 9.16 -8.61
N ASP A 40 7.68 9.79 -7.73
CA ASP A 40 9.13 9.92 -7.86
C ASP A 40 9.88 8.68 -7.35
N SER A 41 9.17 7.70 -6.80
CA SER A 41 9.77 6.45 -6.35
C SER A 41 10.39 5.71 -7.54
N HIS A 42 11.71 5.52 -7.47
CA HIS A 42 12.44 4.75 -8.49
C HIS A 42 11.97 3.30 -8.47
N GLN A 43 11.46 2.83 -9.61
CA GLN A 43 11.06 1.45 -9.81
C GLN A 43 11.99 0.79 -10.81
N GLU A 44 12.43 -0.42 -10.48
CA GLU A 44 13.15 -1.26 -11.44
C GLU A 44 12.21 -1.68 -12.59
N GLY A 45 12.74 -1.85 -13.80
CA GLY A 45 11.96 -2.36 -14.94
C GLY A 45 11.45 -1.33 -15.95
N GLY A 46 11.91 -0.08 -15.89
CA GLY A 46 11.70 0.91 -16.97
C GLY A 46 10.27 1.43 -17.12
N GLY A 47 9.37 1.07 -16.20
CA GLY A 47 8.05 1.68 -16.09
C GLY A 47 8.09 3.00 -15.34
N ARG A 48 6.95 3.70 -15.32
CA ARG A 48 6.72 4.92 -14.54
C ARG A 48 5.33 4.92 -13.92
N VAL A 49 5.18 5.66 -12.83
CA VAL A 49 3.87 5.90 -12.24
C VAL A 49 3.09 6.90 -13.10
N LEU A 50 1.87 6.52 -13.48
CA LEU A 50 0.90 7.40 -14.12
C LEU A 50 -0.33 7.54 -13.23
N CYS A 51 -0.81 8.76 -13.07
CA CYS A 51 -1.92 9.12 -12.20
C CYS A 51 -3.04 9.78 -12.97
N SER A 52 -4.29 9.59 -12.54
CA SER A 52 -5.49 10.09 -13.21
C SER A 52 -5.59 11.61 -13.32
N ASN A 53 -4.75 12.35 -12.58
CA ASN A 53 -4.63 13.81 -12.63
C ASN A 53 -3.40 14.29 -13.39
N ASP A 54 -2.66 13.41 -14.06
CA ASP A 54 -1.51 13.82 -14.89
C ASP A 54 -1.98 14.57 -16.14
N PRO A 55 -1.30 15.69 -16.48
CA PRO A 55 -1.59 16.40 -17.71
C PRO A 55 -1.19 15.55 -18.91
N GLY A 56 -2.07 15.45 -19.91
CA GLY A 56 -1.79 14.74 -21.15
C GLY A 56 -1.74 13.22 -21.01
N LEU A 57 -2.50 12.65 -20.07
CA LEU A 57 -2.66 11.20 -19.99
C LEU A 57 -3.06 10.59 -21.35
N PRO A 58 -2.45 9.46 -21.74
CA PRO A 58 -2.89 8.66 -22.88
C PRO A 58 -4.39 8.34 -22.79
N ALA A 59 -5.10 8.45 -23.91
CA ALA A 59 -6.56 8.30 -23.95
C ALA A 59 -7.03 6.85 -23.69
N ASP A 60 -6.15 5.88 -23.90
CA ASP A 60 -6.34 4.44 -23.73
C ASP A 60 -6.15 3.97 -22.27
N LEU A 61 -5.62 4.83 -21.38
CA LEU A 61 -5.46 4.50 -19.97
C LEU A 61 -6.71 4.81 -19.15
N ASP A 62 -7.43 3.76 -18.75
CA ASP A 62 -8.53 3.90 -17.78
C ASP A 62 -8.01 3.98 -16.34
N LEU A 63 -7.55 5.17 -15.99
CA LEU A 63 -7.17 5.54 -14.64
C LEU A 63 -8.27 6.29 -13.89
N LYS A 64 -9.47 6.46 -14.46
CA LYS A 64 -10.49 7.29 -13.79
C LYS A 64 -11.07 6.53 -12.60
N PRO A 65 -11.03 7.09 -11.37
CA PRO A 65 -11.73 6.47 -10.25
C PRO A 65 -13.25 6.47 -10.50
N PRO A 66 -14.01 5.54 -9.88
CA PRO A 66 -15.46 5.53 -9.98
C PRO A 66 -16.06 6.89 -9.63
N LYS A 67 -17.13 7.32 -10.34
CA LYS A 67 -17.69 8.68 -10.22
C LYS A 67 -17.93 9.13 -8.78
N GLY A 68 -18.45 8.24 -7.91
CA GLY A 68 -18.67 8.57 -6.49
C GLY A 68 -17.38 8.92 -5.76
N VAL A 69 -16.33 8.13 -5.98
CA VAL A 69 -15.01 8.27 -5.35
C VAL A 69 -14.25 9.47 -5.94
N ALA A 70 -14.39 9.73 -7.24
CA ALA A 70 -13.84 10.93 -7.89
C ALA A 70 -14.37 12.24 -7.28
N ARG A 71 -15.63 12.27 -6.79
CA ARG A 71 -16.23 13.48 -6.18
C ARG A 71 -15.55 13.93 -4.89
N VAL A 72 -14.87 13.05 -4.19
CA VAL A 72 -14.07 13.41 -3.00
C VAL A 72 -12.60 13.68 -3.34
N GLY A 73 -12.31 13.96 -4.62
CA GLY A 73 -10.98 14.33 -5.09
C GLY A 73 -10.03 13.15 -5.20
N ALA A 74 -10.55 11.93 -5.32
CA ALA A 74 -9.70 10.75 -5.44
C ALA A 74 -8.88 10.78 -6.73
N VAL A 75 -7.64 10.33 -6.61
CA VAL A 75 -6.72 10.13 -7.73
C VAL A 75 -6.32 8.66 -7.74
N ARG A 76 -6.39 8.03 -8.90
CA ARG A 76 -5.89 6.66 -9.08
C ARG A 76 -4.58 6.72 -9.84
N CYS A 77 -3.56 6.03 -9.32
CA CYS A 77 -2.29 5.85 -9.98
C CYS A 77 -2.04 4.37 -10.26
N GLY A 78 -1.17 4.08 -11.21
CA GLY A 78 -0.66 2.73 -11.47
C GLY A 78 0.74 2.80 -12.06
N PHE A 79 1.41 1.67 -12.11
CA PHE A 79 2.74 1.55 -12.72
C PHE A 79 2.62 1.00 -14.14
N TYR A 80 3.15 1.74 -15.11
CA TYR A 80 2.99 1.43 -16.54
C TYR A 80 4.31 1.52 -17.28
N ALA A 81 4.45 0.69 -18.29
CA ALA A 81 5.51 0.79 -19.28
C ALA A 81 4.90 1.06 -20.65
N GLN A 82 5.73 1.60 -21.54
CA GLN A 82 5.39 1.85 -22.92
C GLN A 82 6.02 0.77 -23.78
N ASP A 83 5.25 0.16 -24.68
CA ASP A 83 5.78 -0.82 -25.64
C ASP A 83 6.50 -0.12 -26.81
N GLN A 84 7.06 -0.91 -27.72
CA GLN A 84 7.76 -0.39 -28.91
C GLN A 84 6.83 0.41 -29.86
N SER A 85 5.52 0.20 -29.76
CA SER A 85 4.49 0.89 -30.56
C SER A 85 3.88 2.08 -29.81
N ALA A 86 4.51 2.53 -28.73
CA ALA A 86 4.08 3.64 -27.91
C ALA A 86 2.77 3.42 -27.10
N HIS A 87 2.28 2.19 -26.98
CA HIS A 87 1.10 1.88 -26.17
C HIS A 87 1.47 1.63 -24.70
N TRP A 88 0.61 2.10 -23.80
CA TRP A 88 0.80 1.94 -22.37
C TRP A 88 0.16 0.64 -21.87
N HIS A 89 0.91 -0.10 -21.07
CA HIS A 89 0.43 -1.32 -20.43
C HIS A 89 0.87 -1.36 -18.97
N PRO A 90 0.10 -2.01 -18.07
CA PRO A 90 0.54 -2.24 -16.70
C PRO A 90 1.91 -2.90 -16.70
N ALA A 91 2.87 -2.29 -16.02
CA ALA A 91 4.21 -2.85 -15.87
C ALA A 91 4.26 -3.72 -14.61
N PRO A 92 4.90 -4.89 -14.67
CA PRO A 92 5.08 -5.73 -13.50
C PRO A 92 6.07 -5.06 -12.53
N LEU A 93 5.72 -5.08 -11.26
CA LEU A 93 6.61 -4.77 -10.13
C LEU A 93 6.92 -6.07 -9.39
N SER A 94 8.15 -6.22 -8.92
CA SER A 94 8.50 -7.35 -8.06
C SER A 94 7.95 -7.12 -6.66
N VAL A 95 7.02 -7.97 -6.21
CA VAL A 95 6.48 -7.96 -4.85
C VAL A 95 6.64 -9.35 -4.25
N ALA A 96 7.36 -9.43 -3.13
CA ALA A 96 7.71 -10.71 -2.51
C ALA A 96 8.37 -11.72 -3.47
N GLY A 97 9.12 -11.23 -4.47
CA GLY A 97 9.78 -12.05 -5.49
C GLY A 97 8.90 -12.43 -6.68
N TRP A 98 7.65 -11.95 -6.73
CA TRP A 98 6.70 -12.24 -7.81
C TRP A 98 6.39 -11.01 -8.66
N PRO A 99 6.25 -11.14 -9.98
CA PRO A 99 5.77 -10.04 -10.81
C PRO A 99 4.29 -9.79 -10.52
N GLY A 100 3.94 -8.53 -10.26
CA GLY A 100 2.56 -8.12 -9.98
C GLY A 100 2.22 -6.77 -10.60
N GLU A 101 0.97 -6.60 -10.95
CA GLU A 101 0.43 -5.28 -11.32
C GLU A 101 0.04 -4.53 -10.05
N MET A 102 0.24 -3.21 -10.03
CA MET A 102 -0.06 -2.38 -8.87
C MET A 102 -0.87 -1.16 -9.26
N TRP A 103 -1.85 -0.85 -8.40
CA TRP A 103 -2.69 0.31 -8.49
C TRP A 103 -2.77 0.96 -7.11
N ALA A 104 -2.80 2.27 -7.07
CA ALA A 104 -2.88 3.06 -5.85
C ALA A 104 -4.03 4.06 -5.95
N VAL A 105 -4.69 4.32 -4.82
CA VAL A 105 -5.72 5.35 -4.69
C VAL A 105 -5.26 6.36 -3.65
N PHE A 106 -5.29 7.62 -4.05
CA PHE A 106 -4.97 8.77 -3.23
C PHE A 106 -6.24 9.56 -2.98
N LEU A 107 -6.33 10.14 -1.78
CA LEU A 107 -7.38 11.08 -1.40
C LEU A 107 -6.73 12.30 -0.75
N PRO A 108 -7.33 13.49 -0.89
CA PRO A 108 -6.82 14.67 -0.22
C PRO A 108 -6.96 14.52 1.30
N ASP A 109 -5.98 14.91 2.08
CA ASP A 109 -6.11 15.08 3.53
C ASP A 109 -6.86 16.37 3.88
N GLN A 110 -6.85 16.76 5.15
CA GLN A 110 -7.51 18.00 5.62
C GLN A 110 -6.88 19.27 5.04
N THR A 111 -5.63 19.21 4.60
CA THR A 111 -4.91 20.33 3.96
C THR A 111 -5.08 20.34 2.44
N GLY A 112 -5.76 19.34 1.88
CA GLY A 112 -5.90 19.16 0.43
C GLY A 112 -4.77 18.37 -0.22
N THR A 113 -3.78 17.90 0.54
CA THR A 113 -2.64 17.15 0.01
C THR A 113 -3.04 15.72 -0.31
N GLN A 114 -2.70 15.21 -1.50
CA GLN A 114 -3.05 13.85 -1.91
C GLN A 114 -2.20 12.81 -1.16
N ARG A 115 -2.85 11.98 -0.35
CA ARG A 115 -2.24 10.95 0.50
C ARG A 115 -2.67 9.56 0.04
N LEU A 116 -1.73 8.61 0.03
CA LEU A 116 -1.97 7.22 -0.35
C LEU A 116 -2.93 6.57 0.65
N VAL A 117 -4.12 6.17 0.19
CA VAL A 117 -5.14 5.54 1.04
C VAL A 117 -5.25 4.05 0.79
N GLN A 118 -5.04 3.61 -0.44
CA GLN A 118 -5.17 2.21 -0.78
C GLN A 118 -4.16 1.79 -1.82
N ILE A 119 -3.61 0.60 -1.64
CA ILE A 119 -2.82 -0.10 -2.64
C ILE A 119 -3.54 -1.39 -2.98
N LYS A 120 -3.63 -1.70 -4.28
CA LYS A 120 -4.10 -2.97 -4.81
C LYS A 120 -2.98 -3.60 -5.63
N LEU A 121 -2.70 -4.85 -5.34
CA LEU A 121 -1.79 -5.69 -6.10
C LEU A 121 -2.57 -6.82 -6.77
N VAL A 122 -2.13 -7.19 -7.96
CA VAL A 122 -2.64 -8.33 -8.71
C VAL A 122 -1.45 -9.19 -9.11
N LEU A 123 -1.35 -10.39 -8.53
CA LEU A 123 -0.22 -11.30 -8.72
C LEU A 123 -0.70 -12.67 -9.25
N PRO A 124 0.20 -13.50 -9.80
CA PRO A 124 -0.08 -14.91 -10.09
C PRO A 124 -0.50 -15.67 -8.83
N SER A 125 -1.34 -16.71 -8.98
CA SER A 125 -1.86 -17.49 -7.85
C SER A 125 -0.77 -18.14 -6.98
N GLY A 126 0.36 -18.50 -7.58
CA GLY A 126 1.53 -19.05 -6.87
C GLY A 126 2.15 -18.10 -5.83
N ALA A 127 1.88 -16.79 -5.93
CA ALA A 127 2.45 -15.79 -5.04
C ALA A 127 1.81 -15.77 -3.63
N PHE A 128 0.68 -16.45 -3.42
CA PHE A 128 -0.12 -16.31 -2.20
C PHE A 128 0.69 -16.53 -0.92
N ASP A 129 1.38 -17.67 -0.82
CA ASP A 129 2.08 -18.05 0.40
C ASP A 129 3.36 -17.23 0.63
N ASP A 130 4.07 -16.87 -0.43
CA ASP A 130 5.24 -15.99 -0.34
C ASP A 130 4.85 -14.58 0.10
N LEU A 131 3.77 -14.05 -0.48
CA LEU A 131 3.24 -12.75 -0.10
C LEU A 131 2.74 -12.76 1.35
N ALA A 132 1.99 -13.79 1.74
CA ALA A 132 1.53 -13.94 3.12
C ALA A 132 2.70 -14.04 4.10
N ARG A 133 3.73 -14.84 3.81
CA ARG A 133 4.94 -14.90 4.63
C ARG A 133 5.67 -13.57 4.70
N SER A 134 5.70 -12.82 3.60
CA SER A 134 6.31 -11.48 3.58
C SER A 134 5.53 -10.51 4.45
N TRP A 135 4.21 -10.56 4.40
CA TRP A 135 3.32 -9.69 5.18
C TRP A 135 3.29 -10.08 6.65
N ASP A 136 3.42 -11.36 6.99
CA ASP A 136 3.58 -11.83 8.37
C ASP A 136 4.81 -11.21 9.04
N ARG A 137 5.91 -11.03 8.29
CA ARG A 137 7.12 -10.36 8.80
C ARG A 137 6.92 -8.87 9.04
N MET A 138 6.00 -8.23 8.30
CA MET A 138 5.75 -6.79 8.37
C MET A 138 4.66 -6.43 9.38
N PHE A 139 3.57 -7.20 9.42
CA PHE A 139 2.38 -6.93 10.24
C PHE A 139 2.28 -7.83 11.47
N GLY A 140 3.19 -8.79 11.63
CA GLY A 140 3.02 -9.87 12.58
C GLY A 140 1.97 -10.88 12.12
N LEU A 141 1.43 -11.65 13.06
CA LEU A 141 0.46 -12.69 12.74
C LEU A 141 -0.87 -12.10 12.24
N PRO A 142 -1.54 -12.75 11.27
CA PRO A 142 -2.80 -12.27 10.75
C PRO A 142 -3.91 -12.39 11.79
N SER A 143 -4.83 -11.44 11.78
CA SER A 143 -6.05 -11.49 12.60
C SER A 143 -7.03 -12.57 12.09
N PHE A 144 -6.93 -12.92 10.81
CA PHE A 144 -7.74 -13.96 10.21
C PHE A 144 -6.99 -14.68 9.09
N ARG A 145 -7.08 -16.02 9.06
CA ARG A 145 -6.60 -16.86 7.96
C ARG A 145 -7.54 -18.03 7.73
N ARG A 146 -8.08 -18.15 6.52
CA ARG A 146 -8.91 -19.30 6.10
C ARG A 146 -8.78 -19.52 4.59
N GLY A 147 -8.35 -20.72 4.19
CA GLY A 147 -8.16 -21.05 2.78
C GLY A 147 -7.19 -20.07 2.10
N GLN A 148 -7.57 -19.55 0.93
CA GLN A 148 -6.84 -18.49 0.21
C GLN A 148 -7.28 -17.09 0.63
N THR A 149 -7.53 -16.88 1.91
CA THR A 149 -7.81 -15.55 2.45
C THR A 149 -7.02 -15.34 3.73
N VAL A 150 -6.22 -14.28 3.75
CA VAL A 150 -5.48 -13.82 4.93
C VAL A 150 -5.76 -12.33 5.12
N HIS A 151 -5.96 -11.92 6.37
CA HIS A 151 -6.24 -10.54 6.73
C HIS A 151 -5.43 -10.16 7.97
N TRP A 152 -4.83 -8.97 7.92
CA TRP A 152 -4.17 -8.28 9.02
C TRP A 152 -4.93 -6.99 9.25
N THR A 153 -5.24 -6.70 10.52
CA THR A 153 -5.96 -5.48 10.88
C THR A 153 -5.29 -4.87 12.11
N SER A 154 -5.27 -3.55 12.12
CA SER A 154 -4.79 -2.71 13.21
C SER A 154 -5.66 -1.47 13.28
N ASP A 155 -5.48 -0.65 14.32
CA ASP A 155 -6.23 0.60 14.43
C ASP A 155 -6.01 1.53 13.23
N ARG A 156 -4.83 1.47 12.60
CA ARG A 156 -4.42 2.39 11.54
C ARG A 156 -4.49 1.81 10.13
N ASN A 157 -4.28 0.51 9.95
CA ASN A 157 -4.20 -0.11 8.63
C ASN A 157 -4.89 -1.46 8.57
N ASP A 158 -5.49 -1.74 7.41
CA ASP A 158 -5.97 -3.07 7.02
C ASP A 158 -5.18 -3.59 5.83
N ALA A 159 -4.85 -4.88 5.83
CA ALA A 159 -4.20 -5.55 4.72
C ALA A 159 -4.83 -6.93 4.49
N ALA A 160 -5.16 -7.26 3.25
CA ALA A 160 -5.77 -8.54 2.90
C ALA A 160 -5.11 -9.17 1.67
N ILE A 161 -4.98 -10.49 1.67
CA ILE A 161 -4.65 -11.28 0.49
C ILE A 161 -5.82 -12.23 0.23
N ILE A 162 -6.35 -12.19 -0.99
CA ILE A 162 -7.50 -12.97 -1.43
C ILE A 162 -7.12 -13.68 -2.73
N GLY A 163 -7.02 -15.00 -2.69
CA GLY A 163 -6.99 -15.83 -3.90
C GLY A 163 -8.39 -15.88 -4.51
N ASP A 164 -8.48 -15.71 -5.82
CA ASP A 164 -9.76 -15.73 -6.55
C ASP A 164 -10.27 -17.15 -6.87
N GLY A 165 -9.59 -18.19 -6.36
CA GLY A 165 -9.87 -19.59 -6.68
C GLY A 165 -9.47 -19.99 -8.11
N GLY A 166 -8.80 -19.10 -8.85
CA GLY A 166 -8.35 -19.27 -10.22
C GLY A 166 -6.87 -18.94 -10.39
N ALA A 167 -6.56 -18.05 -11.32
CA ALA A 167 -5.19 -17.79 -11.77
C ALA A 167 -4.49 -16.64 -11.01
N LYS A 168 -5.22 -15.89 -10.17
CA LYS A 168 -4.70 -14.64 -9.58
C LYS A 168 -4.90 -14.57 -8.08
N VAL A 169 -4.07 -13.75 -7.47
CA VAL A 169 -4.18 -13.31 -6.08
C VAL A 169 -4.32 -11.80 -6.08
N HIS A 170 -5.28 -11.32 -5.32
CA HIS A 170 -5.50 -9.91 -5.08
C HIS A 170 -5.02 -9.57 -3.68
N ALA A 171 -4.11 -8.61 -3.59
CA ALA A 171 -3.66 -8.09 -2.30
C ALA A 171 -4.10 -6.64 -2.16
N TYR A 172 -4.54 -6.28 -0.97
CA TYR A 172 -5.06 -4.97 -0.64
C TYR A 172 -4.40 -4.46 0.62
N VAL A 173 -4.16 -3.16 0.65
CA VAL A 173 -3.65 -2.45 1.82
C VAL A 173 -4.40 -1.13 1.89
N MET A 174 -4.85 -0.76 3.07
CA MET A 174 -5.62 0.45 3.29
C MET A 174 -5.14 1.20 4.53
N ASP A 175 -5.12 2.54 4.44
CA ASP A 175 -5.04 3.45 5.58
C ASP A 175 -6.46 3.69 6.12
N ASN A 176 -6.76 3.16 7.31
CA ASN A 176 -8.11 3.16 7.87
C ASN A 176 -8.58 4.58 8.22
N ASP A 177 -7.68 5.47 8.63
CA ASP A 177 -7.99 6.85 9.01
C ASP A 177 -8.34 7.70 7.79
N LEU A 178 -7.50 7.65 6.75
CA LEU A 178 -7.74 8.36 5.50
C LEU A 178 -8.97 7.80 4.77
N HIS A 179 -9.15 6.47 4.79
CA HIS A 179 -10.34 5.83 4.24
C HIS A 179 -11.61 6.29 4.97
N SER A 180 -11.61 6.27 6.30
CA SER A 180 -12.72 6.75 7.14
C SER A 180 -13.00 8.24 6.93
N SER A 181 -11.95 9.05 6.79
CA SER A 181 -12.06 10.48 6.48
C SER A 181 -12.72 10.73 5.12
N ALA A 182 -12.36 9.95 4.10
CA ALA A 182 -13.02 10.00 2.80
C ALA A 182 -14.47 9.56 2.85
N ASN A 183 -14.80 8.50 3.58
CA ASN A 183 -16.18 8.03 3.77
C ASN A 183 -17.05 9.09 4.47
N ARG A 184 -16.52 9.77 5.49
CA ARG A 184 -17.22 10.90 6.13
C ARG A 184 -17.50 12.04 5.14
N ARG A 185 -16.51 12.41 4.30
CA ARG A 185 -16.71 13.43 3.26
C ARG A 185 -17.73 12.99 2.21
N LEU A 186 -17.68 11.74 1.77
CA LEU A 186 -18.67 11.16 0.86
C LEU A 186 -20.09 11.28 1.42
N GLY A 187 -20.29 10.93 2.70
CA GLY A 187 -21.59 11.03 3.37
C GLY A 187 -22.09 12.47 3.58
N GLN A 188 -21.21 13.47 3.51
CA GLN A 188 -21.55 14.90 3.59
C GLN A 188 -21.85 15.52 2.22
N LEU A 189 -21.52 14.84 1.11
CA LEU A 189 -21.85 15.35 -0.21
C LEU A 189 -23.35 15.23 -0.48
N PRO A 190 -24.00 16.26 -1.06
CA PRO A 190 -25.41 16.16 -1.42
C PRO A 190 -25.63 15.00 -2.38
N ALA A 191 -26.65 14.17 -2.08
CA ALA A 191 -27.13 13.15 -2.99
C ALA A 191 -27.55 13.85 -4.29
N LYS A 192 -26.99 13.42 -5.42
CA LYS A 192 -27.47 13.88 -6.73
C LYS A 192 -28.50 12.86 -7.19
N HIS A 193 -29.75 13.33 -7.29
CA HIS A 193 -30.79 12.71 -8.11
C HIS A 193 -30.42 12.82 -9.59
#